data_AF-A0A7Y2D974-F1
#
_entry.id   AF-A0A7Y2D974-F1
#
_cell.length_a   1.000
_cell.length_b   1.000
_cell.length_c   1.000
_cell.angle_alpha   90.00
_cell.angle_beta   90.00
_cell.angle_gamma   90.00
#
_symmetry.space_group_name_H-M   'P 1'
#
loop_
_entity.id
_entity.type
_entity.pdbx_description
1 polymer ?
#
loop_
_entity_poly.entity_id
_entity_poly.type
_entity_poly.pdbx_seq_one_letter_code
_entity_poly.pdbx_strand_id
1 'polypeptide(L)'
;MMDALNRKRIWYVLAVAGTAVAVKAFSSTSSVNDLLWILAPTAGLVELVTRSGFEFESYAGYMNRDKTFLIAASCSGINFLVTSFLMLAYGSLIRAPGRIPKWSWIPVTAAAAYLTTIIANTVRISTALRIQQVPAETGLISEAQAHRLEGIVVYFGFLVLLYYVSGLSQIGRRDGEQTSWSSIKSLLIPLAFYYS
;
A
#
# COMPACT_ATOMS: atom_id res chain seq x y z
N MET A 1 -21.04 3.81 30.01
CA MET A 1 -20.59 4.57 28.82
C MET A 1 -19.38 3.92 28.13
N MET A 2 -18.35 3.52 28.88
CA MET A 2 -17.14 2.86 28.35
C MET A 2 -17.44 1.54 27.60
N ASP A 3 -18.36 0.71 28.09
CA ASP A 3 -18.71 -0.57 27.44
C ASP A 3 -19.39 -0.40 26.07
N ALA A 4 -20.21 0.62 25.91
CA ALA A 4 -20.85 0.93 24.64
C ALA A 4 -19.84 1.44 23.60
N LEU A 5 -18.83 2.18 24.06
CA LEU A 5 -17.72 2.66 23.24
C LEU A 5 -16.84 1.47 22.77
N ASN A 6 -16.52 0.55 23.68
CA ASN A 6 -15.77 -0.66 23.36
C ASN A 6 -16.52 -1.59 22.39
N ARG A 7 -17.83 -1.77 22.57
CA ARG A 7 -18.66 -2.56 21.64
C ARG A 7 -18.68 -1.98 20.22
N LYS A 8 -18.82 -0.65 20.09
CA LYS A 8 -18.77 0.01 18.78
C LYS A 8 -17.40 -0.14 18.13
N ARG A 9 -16.31 -0.04 18.90
CA ARG A 9 -14.93 -0.27 18.39
C ARG A 9 -14.75 -1.67 17.83
N ILE A 10 -15.30 -2.70 18.50
CA ILE A 10 -15.25 -4.08 18.00
C ILE A 10 -15.88 -4.18 16.61
N TRP A 11 -17.06 -3.57 16.41
CA TRP A 11 -17.70 -3.54 15.08
C TRP A 11 -16.85 -2.85 14.01
N TYR A 12 -16.17 -1.75 14.35
CA TYR A 12 -15.23 -1.10 13.42
C TYR A 12 -14.03 -1.98 13.08
N VAL A 13 -13.44 -2.65 14.07
CA VAL A 13 -12.32 -3.58 13.86
C VAL A 13 -12.75 -4.76 12.97
N LEU A 14 -13.93 -5.34 13.24
CA LEU A 14 -14.48 -6.42 12.42
C LEU A 14 -14.77 -5.96 10.98
N ALA A 15 -15.33 -4.75 10.81
CA ALA A 15 -15.57 -4.20 9.47
C ALA A 15 -14.26 -3.99 8.70
N VAL A 16 -13.25 -3.38 9.33
CA VAL A 16 -11.93 -3.14 8.72
C VAL A 16 -11.24 -4.46 8.37
N ALA A 17 -11.21 -5.42 9.31
CA ALA A 17 -10.61 -6.73 9.08
C ALA A 17 -11.35 -7.50 7.98
N GLY A 18 -12.69 -7.46 7.99
CA GLY A 18 -13.52 -8.05 6.95
C GLY A 18 -13.24 -7.47 5.57
N THR A 19 -13.11 -6.14 5.44
CA THR A 19 -12.72 -5.48 4.19
C THR A 19 -11.33 -5.90 3.73
N ALA A 20 -10.34 -5.93 4.63
CA ALA A 20 -8.98 -6.35 4.31
C ALA A 20 -8.91 -7.80 3.81
N VAL A 21 -9.59 -8.72 4.52
CA VAL A 21 -9.67 -10.14 4.14
C VAL A 21 -10.42 -10.30 2.82
N ALA A 22 -11.53 -9.59 2.61
CA ALA A 22 -12.28 -9.66 1.36
C ALA A 22 -11.45 -9.23 0.15
N VAL A 23 -10.73 -8.09 0.24
CA VAL A 23 -9.84 -7.62 -0.83
C VAL A 23 -8.71 -8.62 -1.08
N LYS A 24 -8.11 -9.17 -0.02
CA LYS A 24 -7.03 -10.15 -0.13
C LYS A 24 -7.51 -11.46 -0.75
N ALA A 25 -8.65 -11.98 -0.32
CA ALA A 25 -9.26 -13.19 -0.86
C ALA A 25 -9.64 -12.99 -2.34
N PHE A 26 -10.29 -11.87 -2.68
CA PHE A 26 -10.61 -11.51 -4.06
C PHE A 26 -9.34 -11.50 -4.92
N SER A 27 -8.25 -10.90 -4.45
CA SER A 27 -6.99 -10.88 -5.20
C SER A 27 -6.35 -12.25 -5.43
N SER A 28 -6.60 -13.21 -4.53
CA SER A 28 -6.01 -14.54 -4.64
C SER A 28 -6.69 -15.43 -5.67
N THR A 29 -7.96 -15.17 -5.96
CA THR A 29 -8.76 -15.92 -6.94
C THR A 29 -8.92 -15.19 -8.26
N SER A 30 -8.53 -13.92 -8.32
CA SER A 30 -8.75 -13.03 -9.46
C SER A 30 -7.71 -13.21 -10.56
N SER A 31 -8.17 -13.09 -11.80
CA SER A 31 -7.29 -12.95 -12.96
C SER A 31 -6.73 -11.52 -13.04
N VAL A 32 -5.73 -11.31 -13.90
CA VAL A 32 -5.19 -9.96 -14.17
C VAL A 32 -6.29 -9.00 -14.63
N ASN A 33 -7.30 -9.50 -15.34
CA ASN A 33 -8.42 -8.71 -15.87
C ASN A 33 -9.28 -8.11 -14.73
N ASP A 34 -9.45 -8.86 -13.63
CA ASP A 34 -10.21 -8.42 -12.46
C ASP A 34 -9.42 -7.40 -11.61
N LEU A 35 -8.13 -7.25 -11.88
CA LEU A 35 -7.21 -6.30 -11.23
C LEU A 35 -7.01 -5.02 -12.04
N LEU A 36 -7.72 -4.86 -13.16
CA LEU A 36 -7.60 -3.68 -14.02
C LEU A 36 -7.95 -2.38 -13.32
N TRP A 37 -8.85 -2.40 -12.34
CA TRP A 37 -9.21 -1.20 -11.58
C TRP A 37 -8.01 -0.56 -10.88
N ILE A 38 -7.02 -1.33 -10.44
CA ILE A 38 -5.78 -0.84 -9.83
C ILE A 38 -4.61 -0.78 -10.82
N LEU A 39 -4.56 -1.72 -11.76
CA LEU A 39 -3.50 -1.80 -12.77
C LEU A 39 -3.61 -0.72 -13.83
N ALA A 40 -4.81 -0.44 -14.37
CA ALA A 40 -5.00 0.56 -15.41
C ALA A 40 -4.58 1.98 -15.00
N PRO A 41 -4.99 2.53 -13.84
CA PRO A 41 -4.53 3.84 -13.42
C PRO A 41 -3.03 3.86 -13.10
N THR A 42 -2.48 2.76 -12.57
CA THR A 42 -1.04 2.66 -12.34
C THR A 42 -0.27 2.65 -13.67
N ALA A 43 -0.69 1.84 -14.64
CA ALA A 43 -0.07 1.74 -15.95
C ALA A 43 -0.07 3.10 -16.67
N GLY A 44 -1.21 3.80 -16.68
CA GLY A 44 -1.29 5.14 -17.29
C GLY A 44 -0.38 6.17 -16.62
N LEU A 45 -0.19 6.11 -15.29
CA LEU A 45 0.78 6.97 -14.61
C LEU A 45 2.23 6.58 -14.91
N VAL A 46 2.53 5.29 -15.00
CA VAL A 46 3.86 4.82 -15.40
C VAL A 46 4.15 5.30 -16.82
N GLU A 47 3.24 5.09 -17.78
CA GLU A 47 3.37 5.60 -19.15
C GLU A 47 3.68 7.10 -19.18
N LEU A 48 2.97 7.88 -18.37
CA LEU A 48 3.19 9.32 -18.27
C LEU A 48 4.58 9.67 -17.72
N VAL A 49 5.06 8.94 -16.73
CA VAL A 49 6.35 9.19 -16.05
C VAL A 49 7.54 8.69 -16.86
N THR A 50 7.45 7.49 -17.43
CA THR A 50 8.56 6.83 -18.14
C THR A 50 8.55 7.10 -19.64
N ARG A 51 7.42 7.58 -20.20
CA ARG A 51 7.17 7.70 -21.64
C ARG A 51 7.31 6.38 -22.41
N SER A 52 7.25 5.25 -21.72
CA SER A 52 7.17 3.92 -22.34
C SER A 52 5.72 3.59 -22.63
N GLY A 53 5.40 3.09 -23.83
CA GLY A 53 4.04 2.66 -24.16
C GLY A 53 3.75 1.26 -23.62
N PHE A 54 2.63 1.08 -22.93
CA PHE A 54 2.15 -0.21 -22.47
C PHE A 54 0.94 -0.66 -23.30
N GLU A 55 0.97 -1.91 -23.74
CA GLU A 55 -0.13 -2.55 -24.44
C GLU A 55 -0.72 -3.63 -23.55
N PHE A 56 -2.04 -3.62 -23.43
CA PHE A 56 -2.74 -4.62 -22.64
C PHE A 56 -2.79 -5.94 -23.39
N GLU A 57 -2.16 -6.96 -22.82
CA GLU A 57 -2.18 -8.33 -23.32
C GLU A 57 -3.13 -9.16 -22.45
N SER A 58 -4.07 -9.83 -23.11
CA SER A 58 -5.13 -10.56 -22.42
C SER A 58 -4.52 -11.65 -21.54
N TYR A 59 -4.97 -11.73 -20.27
CA TYR A 59 -4.51 -12.70 -19.26
C TYR A 59 -3.05 -12.56 -18.78
N ALA A 60 -2.21 -11.77 -19.44
CA ALA A 60 -0.83 -11.50 -19.02
C ALA A 60 -0.70 -10.18 -18.26
N GLY A 61 -1.43 -9.14 -18.67
CA GLY A 61 -1.37 -7.79 -18.10
C GLY A 61 -0.82 -6.75 -19.07
N TYR A 62 -0.20 -5.69 -18.57
CA TYR A 62 0.33 -4.62 -19.42
C TYR A 62 1.77 -4.93 -19.81
N MET A 63 2.00 -5.18 -21.08
CA MET A 63 3.32 -5.44 -21.66
C MET A 63 3.89 -4.14 -22.24
N ASN A 64 5.15 -3.83 -21.95
CA ASN A 64 5.83 -2.72 -22.62
C ASN A 64 5.97 -3.01 -24.12
N ARG A 65 5.91 -1.99 -24.99
CA ARG A 65 6.06 -2.15 -26.45
C ARG A 65 7.36 -2.84 -26.87
N ASP A 66 8.43 -2.64 -26.11
CA ASP A 66 9.72 -3.29 -26.35
C ASP A 66 9.74 -4.76 -25.87
N LYS A 67 8.64 -5.26 -25.30
CA LYS A 67 8.47 -6.60 -24.70
C LYS A 67 9.48 -6.95 -23.61
N THR A 68 10.12 -5.95 -23.03
CA THR A 68 11.15 -6.10 -21.99
C THR A 68 10.56 -6.22 -20.57
N PHE A 69 9.35 -5.68 -20.36
CA PHE A 69 8.74 -5.60 -19.04
C PHE A 69 7.24 -5.91 -19.09
N LEU A 70 6.78 -6.78 -18.18
CA LEU A 70 5.38 -7.15 -18.00
C LEU A 70 4.88 -6.72 -16.63
N ILE A 71 3.85 -5.87 -16.60
CA ILE A 71 3.08 -5.56 -15.39
C ILE A 71 2.05 -6.68 -15.19
N ALA A 72 2.46 -7.73 -14.48
CA ALA A 72 1.60 -8.86 -14.11
C ALA A 72 0.74 -8.58 -12.87
N ALA A 73 -0.16 -9.50 -12.51
CA ALA A 73 -0.96 -9.45 -11.28
C ALA A 73 -0.12 -9.26 -10.00
N SER A 74 1.12 -9.78 -9.99
CA SER A 74 2.09 -9.60 -8.90
C SER A 74 2.48 -8.14 -8.68
N CYS A 75 2.33 -7.30 -9.70
CA CYS A 75 2.57 -5.86 -9.64
C CYS A 75 1.31 -5.04 -9.33
N SER A 76 0.21 -5.66 -8.91
CA SER A 76 -1.03 -4.93 -8.57
C SER A 76 -0.92 -4.02 -7.34
N GLY A 77 0.04 -4.29 -6.45
CA GLY A 77 0.18 -3.53 -5.20
C GLY A 77 -0.89 -3.84 -4.14
N ILE A 78 -1.71 -4.89 -4.31
CA ILE A 78 -2.80 -5.21 -3.37
C ILE A 78 -2.29 -5.47 -1.95
N ASN A 79 -1.14 -6.12 -1.78
CA ASN A 79 -0.57 -6.33 -0.45
C ASN A 79 -0.31 -4.98 0.24
N PHE A 80 0.29 -4.04 -0.49
CA PHE A 80 0.54 -2.70 0.02
C PHE A 80 -0.77 -1.94 0.30
N LEU A 81 -1.80 -2.10 -0.54
CA LEU A 81 -3.13 -1.53 -0.29
C LEU A 81 -3.72 -2.02 1.03
N VAL A 82 -3.72 -3.34 1.25
CA VAL A 82 -4.25 -3.94 2.49
C VAL A 82 -3.44 -3.47 3.69
N THR A 83 -2.11 -3.52 3.61
CA THR A 83 -1.22 -3.09 4.70
C THR A 83 -1.40 -1.60 5.03
N SER A 84 -1.43 -0.72 4.04
CA SER A 84 -1.63 0.73 4.23
C SER A 84 -3.01 1.05 4.79
N PHE A 85 -4.06 0.36 4.34
CA PHE A 85 -5.42 0.49 4.90
C PHE A 85 -5.47 0.07 6.37
N LEU A 86 -4.93 -1.10 6.72
CA LEU A 86 -4.88 -1.60 8.10
C LEU A 86 -4.08 -0.67 9.01
N MET A 87 -2.97 -0.14 8.52
CA MET A 87 -2.12 0.80 9.24
C MET A 87 -2.84 2.11 9.58
N LEU A 88 -3.49 2.73 8.59
CA LEU A 88 -4.30 3.94 8.80
C LEU A 88 -5.45 3.66 9.76
N ALA A 89 -6.05 2.47 9.66
CA ALA A 89 -7.13 2.08 10.54
C ALA A 89 -6.68 1.85 11.98
N TYR A 90 -5.53 1.21 12.17
CA TYR A 90 -4.88 1.01 13.47
C TYR A 90 -4.62 2.33 14.19
N GLY A 91 -4.06 3.32 13.47
CA GLY A 91 -3.80 4.66 14.02
C GLY A 91 -5.07 5.34 14.55
N SER A 92 -6.21 5.16 13.89
CA SER A 92 -7.46 5.83 14.27
C SER A 92 -8.27 5.07 15.32
N LEU A 93 -8.24 3.73 15.30
CA LEU A 93 -9.02 2.90 16.22
C LEU A 93 -8.29 2.61 17.53
N ILE A 94 -6.98 2.38 17.48
CA ILE A 94 -6.21 1.91 18.65
C ILE A 94 -5.42 3.06 19.29
N ARG A 95 -4.74 3.90 18.49
CA ARG A 95 -3.91 5.00 19.02
C ARG A 95 -4.71 6.21 19.53
N ALA A 96 -5.97 6.37 19.10
CA ALA A 96 -6.87 7.46 19.49
C ALA A 96 -8.14 6.95 20.20
N PRO A 97 -8.06 6.46 21.44
CA PRO A 97 -9.17 5.79 22.12
C PRO A 97 -10.37 6.72 22.46
N GLY A 98 -10.16 8.03 22.50
CA GLY A 98 -11.16 9.00 22.99
C GLY A 98 -12.29 9.35 22.03
N ARG A 99 -12.23 9.00 20.74
CA ARG A 99 -13.27 9.35 19.75
C ARG A 99 -13.54 8.19 18.81
N ILE A 100 -14.81 7.82 18.66
CA ILE A 100 -15.23 6.83 17.66
C ILE A 100 -15.45 7.56 16.34
N PRO A 101 -14.81 7.14 15.24
CA PRO A 101 -15.03 7.75 13.94
C PRO A 101 -16.46 7.50 13.44
N LYS A 102 -16.92 8.31 12.47
CA LYS A 102 -18.18 8.03 11.74
C LYS A 102 -17.95 6.87 10.76
N TRP A 103 -19.00 6.14 10.38
CA TRP A 103 -18.89 5.05 9.39
C TRP A 103 -18.30 5.49 8.05
N SER A 104 -18.50 6.76 7.66
CA SER A 104 -17.90 7.37 6.47
C SER A 104 -16.36 7.45 6.52
N TRP A 105 -15.73 7.25 7.67
CA TRP A 105 -14.26 7.25 7.79
C TRP A 105 -13.62 6.00 7.18
N ILE A 106 -14.30 4.85 7.19
CA ILE A 106 -13.80 3.63 6.55
C ILE A 106 -13.55 3.84 5.06
N PRO A 107 -14.53 4.28 4.24
CA PRO A 107 -14.29 4.51 2.81
C PRO A 107 -13.28 5.64 2.55
N VAL A 108 -13.22 6.68 3.38
CA VAL A 108 -12.18 7.73 3.26
C VAL A 108 -10.78 7.13 3.48
N THR A 109 -10.63 6.26 4.47
CA THR A 109 -9.36 5.59 4.78
C THR A 109 -8.97 4.62 3.68
N ALA A 110 -9.94 3.87 3.14
CA ALA A 110 -9.73 2.99 1.99
C ALA A 110 -9.31 3.78 0.74
N ALA A 111 -9.95 4.92 0.47
CA ALA A 111 -9.57 5.80 -0.64
C ALA A 111 -8.15 6.36 -0.48
N ALA A 112 -7.77 6.79 0.73
CA ALA A 112 -6.41 7.26 1.00
C ALA A 112 -5.36 6.16 0.80
N ALA A 113 -5.64 4.94 1.27
CA ALA A 113 -4.79 3.76 1.04
C ALA A 113 -4.68 3.42 -0.46
N TYR A 114 -5.80 3.52 -1.19
CA TYR A 114 -5.85 3.28 -2.63
C TYR A 114 -5.00 4.27 -3.43
N LEU A 115 -5.15 5.57 -3.17
CA LEU A 115 -4.34 6.61 -3.81
C LEU A 115 -2.85 6.44 -3.50
N THR A 116 -2.53 6.13 -2.23
CA THR A 116 -1.13 5.87 -1.83
C THR A 116 -0.57 4.66 -2.57
N THR A 117 -1.38 3.61 -2.75
CA THR A 117 -0.98 2.42 -3.50
C THR A 117 -0.67 2.73 -4.95
N ILE A 118 -1.54 3.49 -5.63
CA ILE A 118 -1.30 3.89 -7.02
C ILE A 118 0.05 4.62 -7.14
N ILE A 119 0.31 5.59 -6.27
CA ILE A 119 1.54 6.38 -6.30
C ILE A 119 2.76 5.50 -6.01
N ALA A 120 2.72 4.72 -4.91
CA ALA A 120 3.83 3.86 -4.52
C ALA A 120 4.15 2.81 -5.59
N ASN A 121 3.12 2.22 -6.19
CA ASN A 121 3.28 1.20 -7.22
C ASN A 121 3.74 1.82 -8.56
N THR A 122 3.35 3.06 -8.87
CA THR A 122 3.89 3.81 -10.01
C THR A 122 5.39 4.03 -9.84
N VAL A 123 5.84 4.47 -8.66
CA VAL A 123 7.27 4.66 -8.36
C VAL A 123 8.02 3.34 -8.46
N ARG A 124 7.45 2.27 -7.91
CA ARG A 124 8.03 0.91 -7.96
C ARG A 124 8.24 0.46 -9.40
N ILE A 125 7.19 0.43 -10.21
CA ILE A 125 7.26 -0.03 -11.61
C ILE A 125 8.20 0.87 -12.43
N SER A 126 8.13 2.19 -12.25
CA SER A 126 9.03 3.12 -12.95
C SER A 126 10.50 2.89 -12.59
N THR A 127 10.79 2.59 -11.32
CA THR A 127 12.14 2.27 -10.86
C THR A 127 12.62 0.93 -11.43
N ALA A 128 11.76 -0.10 -11.43
CA ALA A 128 12.07 -1.40 -12.01
C ALA A 128 12.39 -1.31 -13.51
N LEU A 129 11.65 -0.49 -14.27
CA LEU A 129 11.93 -0.22 -15.69
C LEU A 129 13.30 0.43 -15.91
N ARG A 130 13.69 1.37 -15.05
CA ARG A 130 15.00 2.04 -15.13
C ARG A 130 16.15 1.09 -14.78
N ILE A 131 15.96 0.23 -13.77
CA ILE A 131 16.98 -0.74 -13.36
C ILE A 131 17.23 -1.76 -14.47
N GLN A 132 16.19 -2.23 -15.17
CA GLN A 132 16.37 -3.15 -16.31
C GLN A 132 17.15 -2.55 -17.48
N GLN A 133 17.17 -1.22 -17.62
CA GLN A 133 17.92 -0.53 -18.68
C GLN A 133 19.42 -0.40 -18.38
N VAL A 134 19.86 -0.69 -17.14
CA VAL A 134 21.27 -0.66 -16.76
C VAL A 134 21.85 -2.08 -16.95
N PRO A 135 22.87 -2.28 -17.80
CA PRO A 135 23.53 -3.57 -17.94
C PRO A 135 24.05 -4.03 -16.57
N ALA A 136 23.59 -5.20 -16.12
CA ALA A 136 23.98 -5.76 -14.83
C ALA A 136 25.42 -6.27 -14.89
N GLU A 137 26.40 -5.38 -14.74
CA GLU A 137 27.82 -5.75 -14.70
C GLU A 137 28.28 -6.24 -13.31
N THR A 138 27.38 -6.34 -12.32
CA THR A 138 27.75 -6.75 -10.97
C THR A 138 26.99 -8.01 -10.54
N GLY A 139 27.65 -9.17 -10.67
CA GLY A 139 27.15 -10.49 -10.26
C GLY A 139 27.02 -10.73 -8.74
N LEU A 140 26.74 -9.68 -7.95
CA LEU A 140 26.61 -9.75 -6.50
C LEU A 140 25.18 -10.09 -6.03
N ILE A 141 24.15 -9.81 -6.84
CA ILE A 141 22.73 -10.01 -6.49
C ILE A 141 21.95 -10.47 -7.72
N SER A 142 21.10 -11.51 -7.60
CA SER A 142 20.24 -11.95 -8.71
C SER A 142 19.18 -10.89 -9.06
N GLU A 143 18.77 -10.81 -10.33
CA GLU A 143 17.70 -9.88 -10.78
C GLU A 143 16.41 -10.03 -9.94
N ALA A 144 16.07 -11.27 -9.57
CA ALA A 144 14.91 -11.55 -8.73
C ALA A 144 15.05 -11.00 -7.30
N GLN A 145 16.24 -11.03 -6.71
CA GLN A 145 16.51 -10.44 -5.40
C GLN A 145 16.53 -8.92 -5.45
N ALA A 146 17.11 -8.33 -6.50
CA ALA A 146 17.11 -6.88 -6.73
C ALA A 146 15.67 -6.36 -6.84
N HIS A 147 14.81 -7.06 -7.60
CA HIS A 147 13.40 -6.71 -7.73
C HIS A 147 12.62 -6.82 -6.42
N ARG A 148 12.90 -7.84 -5.59
CA ARG A 148 12.27 -7.97 -4.25
C ARG A 148 12.71 -6.86 -3.31
N LEU A 149 14.00 -6.53 -3.29
CA LEU A 149 14.54 -5.49 -2.42
C LEU A 149 14.02 -4.11 -2.80
N GLU A 150 13.93 -3.81 -4.10
CA GLU A 150 13.34 -2.58 -4.64
C GLU A 150 11.90 -2.41 -4.15
N GLY A 151 11.06 -3.44 -4.31
CA GLY A 151 9.70 -3.45 -3.79
C GLY A 151 9.63 -3.21 -2.26
N ILE A 152 10.49 -3.85 -1.47
CA ILE A 152 10.56 -3.66 -0.01
C ILE A 152 10.90 -2.21 0.32
N VAL A 153 11.95 -1.65 -0.28
CA VAL A 153 12.44 -0.30 0.03
C VAL A 153 11.38 0.75 -0.32
N VAL A 154 10.77 0.66 -1.50
CA VAL A 154 9.74 1.59 -1.93
C VAL A 154 8.51 1.49 -1.03
N TYR A 155 7.96 0.29 -0.84
CA TYR A 155 6.76 0.11 -0.03
C TYR A 155 6.99 0.43 1.45
N PHE A 156 8.11 0.04 2.03
CA PHE A 156 8.43 0.40 3.41
C PHE A 156 8.57 1.93 3.55
N GLY A 157 9.26 2.59 2.61
CA GLY A 157 9.39 4.05 2.59
C GLY A 157 8.03 4.75 2.55
N PHE A 158 7.13 4.31 1.66
CA PHE A 158 5.77 4.87 1.59
C PHE A 158 4.92 4.57 2.81
N LEU A 159 5.05 3.39 3.45
CA LEU A 159 4.37 3.09 4.71
C LEU A 159 4.86 4.01 5.83
N VAL A 160 6.18 4.22 5.94
CA VAL A 160 6.76 5.15 6.93
C VAL A 160 6.29 6.58 6.66
N LEU A 161 6.28 7.04 5.41
CA LEU A 161 5.76 8.35 5.06
C LEU A 161 4.27 8.48 5.43
N LEU A 162 3.46 7.48 5.08
CA LEU A 162 2.04 7.44 5.41
C LEU A 162 1.80 7.43 6.92
N TYR A 163 2.66 6.75 7.70
CA TYR A 163 2.64 6.79 9.16
C TYR A 163 2.82 8.22 9.69
N TYR A 164 3.84 8.92 9.19
CA TYR A 164 4.16 10.26 9.68
C TYR A 164 3.10 11.26 9.26
N VAL A 165 2.64 11.22 8.01
CA VAL A 165 1.58 12.11 7.50
C VAL A 165 0.26 11.88 8.24
N SER A 166 -0.13 10.62 8.45
CA SER A 166 -1.33 10.31 9.25
C SER A 166 -1.15 10.75 10.71
N GLY A 167 0.03 10.56 11.28
CA GLY A 167 0.39 11.09 12.59
C GLY A 167 0.27 12.61 12.69
N LEU A 168 0.79 13.37 11.73
CA LEU A 168 0.69 14.83 11.66
C LEU A 168 -0.76 15.31 11.57
N SER A 169 -1.57 14.68 10.73
CA SER A 169 -3.00 14.99 10.64
C SER A 169 -3.79 14.68 11.93
N GLN A 170 -3.26 13.78 12.76
CA GLN A 170 -3.79 13.49 14.10
C GLN A 170 -3.22 14.43 15.18
N ILE A 171 -1.98 14.91 15.01
CA ILE A 171 -1.31 15.86 15.92
C ILE A 171 -1.96 17.24 15.84
N GLY A 172 -2.34 17.73 14.65
CA GLY A 172 -3.13 18.97 14.50
C GLY A 172 -4.54 18.91 15.12
N ARG A 173 -4.94 17.75 15.66
CA ARG A 173 -6.18 17.52 16.43
C ARG A 173 -5.91 17.18 17.91
N ARG A 174 -4.64 17.11 18.34
CA ARG A 174 -4.17 16.87 19.71
C ARG A 174 -3.45 18.11 20.23
N ASP A 175 -4.21 19.14 20.57
CA ASP A 175 -3.77 20.00 21.67
C ASP A 175 -3.91 19.18 22.95
N GLY A 176 -2.76 18.82 23.54
CA GLY A 176 -2.69 18.09 24.81
C GLY A 176 -2.32 16.61 24.65
N GLU A 177 -1.02 16.32 24.67
CA GLU A 177 -0.38 15.34 25.56
C GLU A 177 0.82 14.63 24.91
N GLN A 178 1.92 14.71 25.66
CA GLN A 178 3.34 14.68 25.31
C GLN A 178 3.87 13.42 24.60
N THR A 179 4.72 13.68 23.62
CA THR A 179 5.69 12.81 22.94
C THR A 179 6.88 12.46 23.84
N SER A 180 7.37 11.21 23.84
CA SER A 180 8.84 10.94 23.93
C SER A 180 9.32 9.49 23.72
N TRP A 181 8.50 8.42 23.78
CA TRP A 181 9.04 7.04 23.89
C TRP A 181 8.82 6.09 22.68
N SER A 182 8.27 6.55 21.55
CA SER A 182 7.72 5.62 20.53
C SER A 182 8.49 5.46 19.22
N SER A 183 9.57 6.20 18.96
CA SER A 183 10.15 6.30 17.60
C SER A 183 10.82 5.03 17.08
N ILE A 184 11.31 4.16 17.97
CA ILE A 184 11.96 2.89 17.56
C ILE A 184 10.94 1.76 17.42
N LYS A 185 9.91 1.72 18.28
CA LYS A 185 8.81 0.73 18.18
C LYS A 185 7.87 1.02 17.01
N SER A 186 7.75 2.29 16.56
CA SER A 186 6.95 2.66 15.40
C SER A 186 7.51 2.15 14.06
N LEU A 187 8.80 1.83 13.99
CA LEU A 187 9.43 1.23 12.80
C LEU A 187 9.16 -0.28 12.68
N LEU A 188 8.89 -0.96 13.80
CA LEU A 188 8.65 -2.41 13.82
C LEU A 188 7.20 -2.78 13.46
N ILE A 189 6.25 -1.88 13.66
CA ILE A 189 4.82 -2.13 13.36
C ILE A 189 4.60 -2.30 11.84
N PRO A 190 5.14 -1.46 10.94
CA PRO A 190 5.07 -1.69 9.50
C PRO A 190 5.72 -3.00 9.05
N LEU A 191 6.83 -3.39 9.69
CA LEU A 191 7.53 -4.65 9.41
C LEU A 191 6.67 -5.88 9.74
N ALA A 192 5.95 -5.86 10.87
CA ALA A 192 5.08 -6.96 11.28
C ALA A 192 3.90 -7.18 10.31
N PHE A 193 3.32 -6.09 9.78
CA PHE A 193 2.22 -6.18 8.79
C PHE A 193 2.70 -6.44 7.36
N TYR A 194 3.98 -6.26 7.05
CA TYR A 194 4.54 -6.55 5.73
C TYR A 194 4.94 -8.03 5.58
N TYR A 195 5.29 -8.70 6.69
CA TYR A 195 5.73 -10.11 6.72
C TYR A 195 4.63 -11.13 7.08
N SER A 196 3.37 -10.70 7.27
CA SER A 196 2.21 -11.58 7.48
C SER A 196 1.34 -11.68 6.23
#